data_AF-A0A7S0VFB7-F1
#
_entry.id   AF-A0A7S0VFB7-F1
#
_cell.length_a   1.000
_cell.length_b   1.000
_cell.length_c   1.000
_cell.angle_alpha   90.00
_cell.angle_beta   90.00
_cell.angle_gamma   90.00
#
_symmetry.space_group_name_H-M   'P 1'
#
loop_
_entity.id
_entity.type
_entity.pdbx_description
1 polymer ?
#
loop_
_entity_poly.entity_id
_entity_poly.type
_entity_poly.pdbx_seq_one_letter_code
_entity_poly.pdbx_strand_id
1 'polypeptide(L)'
;TRDGNFLVCPCGDEVKIVEISTGEVKLTIPGDSEPITSLVVSPDNRTLVAASRSLNVRVIDIATGEVRRSWRPHPSPVADMAIDSSGGYLATASADRSIKVWDLQGGFTTHTLTGHEGVVLSAVFHPKQPLLFSGSEDGAIMVWDLMLGGGSGGVTGSISRPMIARLAGTHFSAVTSLSVSHDGWRLVSGSRDKTVALWDLKALLAAVAVNSGLSKGKNGGATPPPSKKQKKQQQQQQQQQQQRVISDVKPLVLIPVYETVEAVVALPSVPSLMGLGLS
;
A
#
# COMPACT_ATOMS: atom_id res chain seq x y z
N THR A 1 12.41 12.66 -5.54
CA THR A 1 11.76 13.46 -4.49
C THR A 1 10.48 14.03 -5.05
N ARG A 2 9.52 14.40 -4.19
CA ARG A 2 8.17 14.81 -4.62
C ARG A 2 8.15 16.16 -5.33
N ASP A 3 9.15 16.99 -5.09
CA ASP A 3 9.38 18.28 -5.75
C ASP A 3 10.01 18.15 -7.15
N GLY A 4 10.42 16.94 -7.55
CA GLY A 4 11.02 16.69 -8.87
C GLY A 4 12.44 17.22 -9.04
N ASN A 5 13.10 17.67 -7.97
CA ASN A 5 14.46 18.22 -8.05
C ASN A 5 15.54 17.13 -7.94
N PHE A 6 15.29 16.10 -7.14
CA PHE A 6 16.27 15.06 -6.85
C PHE A 6 15.73 13.66 -7.16
N LEU A 7 16.59 12.79 -7.65
CA LEU A 7 16.41 11.36 -7.73
C LEU A 7 17.18 10.71 -6.59
N VAL A 8 16.59 9.74 -5.91
CA VAL A 8 17.29 8.90 -4.94
C VAL A 8 17.33 7.49 -5.50
N CYS A 9 18.52 6.90 -5.58
CA CYS A 9 18.69 5.56 -6.14
C CYS A 9 19.60 4.69 -5.26
N PRO A 10 19.29 3.39 -5.13
CA PRO A 10 20.20 2.43 -4.51
C PRO A 10 21.29 2.04 -5.51
N CYS A 11 22.54 1.96 -5.04
CA CYS A 11 23.71 1.58 -5.82
C CYS A 11 24.53 0.53 -5.05
N GLY A 12 24.07 -0.72 -5.08
CA GLY A 12 24.63 -1.76 -4.21
C GLY A 12 24.13 -1.57 -2.78
N ASP A 13 25.06 -1.33 -1.85
CA ASP A 13 24.76 -1.00 -0.45
C ASP A 13 24.63 0.50 -0.20
N GLU A 14 25.13 1.36 -1.10
CA GLU A 14 25.06 2.82 -0.98
C GLU A 14 23.75 3.41 -1.53
N VAL A 15 23.35 4.57 -1.01
CA VAL A 15 22.29 5.39 -1.60
C VAL A 15 22.90 6.64 -2.23
N LYS A 16 22.53 6.95 -3.48
CA LYS A 16 22.93 8.18 -4.14
C LYS A 16 21.75 9.13 -4.30
N ILE A 17 22.01 10.42 -4.07
CA ILE A 17 21.09 11.51 -4.33
C ILE A 17 21.63 12.29 -5.53
N VAL A 18 20.85 12.30 -6.59
CA VAL A 18 21.22 12.85 -7.90
C VAL A 18 20.30 14.01 -8.21
N GLU A 19 20.83 15.14 -8.64
CA GLU A 19 20.02 16.24 -9.14
C GLU A 19 19.50 15.91 -10.55
N ILE A 20 18.19 16.06 -10.75
CA ILE A 20 17.55 15.61 -12.00
C ILE A 20 17.92 16.51 -13.17
N SER A 21 18.07 17.82 -12.95
CA SER A 21 18.38 18.79 -14.01
C SER A 21 19.79 18.64 -14.57
N THR A 22 20.75 18.24 -13.73
CA THR A 22 22.18 18.17 -14.09
C THR A 22 22.69 16.74 -14.26
N GLY A 23 22.04 15.77 -13.61
CA GLY A 23 22.54 14.39 -13.51
C GLY A 23 23.70 14.23 -12.52
N GLU A 24 24.04 15.28 -11.76
CA GLU A 24 25.17 15.24 -10.82
C GLU A 24 24.77 14.55 -9.51
N VAL A 25 25.70 13.73 -8.98
CA VAL A 25 25.57 13.12 -7.66
C VAL A 25 25.89 14.17 -6.60
N LYS A 26 24.87 14.66 -5.89
CA LYS A 26 25.05 15.64 -4.80
C LYS A 26 25.53 14.99 -3.51
N LEU A 27 25.07 13.78 -3.22
CA LEU A 27 25.37 13.09 -1.99
C LEU A 27 25.41 11.58 -2.21
N THR A 28 26.42 10.93 -1.64
CA THR A 28 26.50 9.47 -1.52
C THR A 28 26.43 9.12 -0.04
N ILE A 29 25.39 8.38 0.34
CA ILE A 29 25.17 7.91 1.70
C ILE A 29 25.68 6.48 1.79
N PRO A 30 26.65 6.19 2.68
CA PRO A 30 27.23 4.86 2.78
C PRO A 30 26.22 3.81 3.25
N GLY A 31 26.40 2.61 2.75
CA GLY A 31 25.63 1.42 3.09
C GLY A 31 25.85 0.88 4.49
N ASP A 32 25.20 -0.24 4.78
CA ASP A 32 25.58 -1.14 5.88
C ASP A 32 26.17 -2.45 5.34
N SER A 33 26.90 -2.36 4.22
CA SER A 33 27.58 -3.47 3.52
C SER A 33 26.68 -4.56 2.94
N GLU A 34 25.37 -4.34 2.96
CA GLU A 34 24.37 -5.23 2.37
C GLU A 34 23.54 -4.49 1.33
N PRO A 35 23.13 -5.14 0.22
CA PRO A 35 22.33 -4.51 -0.81
C PRO A 35 21.04 -3.91 -0.26
N ILE A 36 20.72 -2.71 -0.72
CA ILE A 36 19.46 -2.04 -0.41
C ILE A 36 18.31 -2.75 -1.13
N THR A 37 17.27 -3.10 -0.39
CA THR A 37 16.10 -3.81 -0.91
C THR A 37 14.94 -2.86 -1.22
N SER A 38 14.80 -1.76 -0.48
CA SER A 38 13.75 -0.77 -0.69
C SER A 38 14.19 0.61 -0.19
N LEU A 39 13.67 1.66 -0.84
CA LEU A 39 13.91 3.07 -0.51
C LEU A 39 12.60 3.84 -0.59
N VAL A 40 12.41 4.75 0.36
CA VAL A 40 11.29 5.68 0.33
C VAL A 40 11.70 7.04 0.87
N VAL A 41 11.25 8.10 0.21
CA VAL A 41 11.48 9.48 0.64
C VAL A 41 10.20 10.03 1.24
N SER A 42 10.33 10.76 2.35
CA SER A 42 9.21 11.41 3.00
C SER A 42 8.57 12.49 2.11
N PRO A 43 7.26 12.75 2.25
CA PRO A 43 6.55 13.76 1.48
C PRO A 43 7.15 15.18 1.54
N ASP A 44 7.84 15.51 2.63
CA ASP A 44 8.51 16.80 2.85
C ASP A 44 9.94 16.87 2.25
N ASN A 45 10.41 15.79 1.60
CA ASN A 45 11.73 15.62 1.02
C ASN A 45 12.91 15.79 2.00
N ARG A 46 12.68 15.64 3.31
CA ARG A 46 13.74 15.79 4.33
C ARG A 46 14.30 14.46 4.82
N THR A 47 13.48 13.42 4.78
CA THR A 47 13.82 12.12 5.36
C THR A 47 13.84 11.05 4.27
N LEU A 48 14.92 10.28 4.24
CA LEU A 48 15.04 9.08 3.44
C LEU A 48 14.98 7.87 4.37
N VAL A 49 14.25 6.83 3.98
CA VAL A 49 14.27 5.55 4.68
C VAL A 49 14.78 4.48 3.72
N ALA A 50 15.79 3.74 4.18
CA ALA A 50 16.45 2.69 3.42
C ALA A 50 16.37 1.35 4.16
N ALA A 51 15.90 0.31 3.48
CA ALA A 51 15.95 -1.06 3.96
C ALA A 51 17.05 -1.84 3.24
N SER A 52 17.76 -2.72 3.94
CA SER A 52 18.79 -3.56 3.33
C SER A 52 18.64 -5.04 3.69
N ARG A 53 19.40 -5.89 3.01
CA ARG A 53 19.45 -7.34 3.28
C ARG A 53 20.03 -7.70 4.65
N SER A 54 20.65 -6.76 5.36
CA SER A 54 21.07 -6.92 6.76
C SER A 54 19.89 -7.00 7.75
N LEU A 55 18.66 -6.86 7.24
CA LEU A 55 17.39 -6.75 7.97
C LEU A 55 17.20 -5.41 8.68
N ASN A 56 18.12 -4.47 8.50
CA ASN A 56 18.01 -3.14 9.08
C ASN A 56 17.19 -2.21 8.18
N VAL A 57 16.46 -1.32 8.84
CA VAL A 57 15.91 -0.10 8.25
C VAL A 57 16.62 1.09 8.87
N ARG A 58 17.11 2.01 8.02
CA ARG A 58 17.79 3.24 8.41
C ARG A 58 16.97 4.44 7.99
N VAL A 59 16.77 5.38 8.92
CA VAL A 59 16.14 6.69 8.69
C VAL A 59 17.26 7.72 8.61
N ILE A 60 17.35 8.40 7.48
CA ILE A 60 18.47 9.25 7.10
C ILE A 60 17.96 10.66 6.83
N ASP A 61 18.69 11.66 7.31
CA ASP A 61 18.47 13.06 6.92
C ASP A 61 19.06 13.29 5.51
N ILE A 62 18.23 13.77 4.58
CA ILE A 62 18.66 13.98 3.19
C ILE A 62 19.66 15.14 3.06
N ALA A 63 19.57 16.17 3.90
CA ALA A 63 20.42 17.35 3.81
C ALA A 63 21.82 17.07 4.37
N THR A 64 21.94 16.27 5.42
CA THR A 64 23.24 15.95 6.06
C THR A 64 23.80 14.59 5.67
N GLY A 65 22.96 13.66 5.20
CA GLY A 65 23.33 12.27 4.97
C GLY A 65 23.47 11.44 6.25
N GLU A 66 23.14 12.00 7.41
CA GLU A 66 23.30 11.32 8.70
C GLU A 66 22.17 10.34 9.00
N VAL A 67 22.52 9.17 9.53
CA VAL A 67 21.56 8.18 10.02
C VAL A 67 21.01 8.63 11.37
N ARG A 68 19.75 9.06 11.40
CA ARG A 68 19.05 9.49 12.64
C ARG A 68 18.58 8.31 13.48
N ARG A 69 18.22 7.20 12.85
CA ARG A 69 17.71 6.01 13.53
C ARG A 69 17.96 4.77 12.68
N SER A 70 18.18 3.64 13.33
CA SER A 70 18.19 2.33 12.69
C SER A 70 17.56 1.28 13.58
N TRP A 71 16.82 0.33 13.00
CA TRP A 71 16.27 -0.81 13.74
C TRP A 71 16.04 -2.00 12.80
N ARG A 72 15.80 -3.17 13.39
CA ARG A 72 15.40 -4.39 12.67
C ARG A 72 13.90 -4.58 12.81
N PRO A 73 13.08 -4.18 11.81
CA PRO A 73 11.63 -4.27 11.92
C PRO A 73 11.11 -5.72 11.90
N HIS A 74 11.78 -6.61 11.17
CA HIS A 74 11.33 -7.96 10.86
C HIS A 74 12.48 -8.98 11.04
N PRO A 75 12.17 -10.26 11.33
CA PRO A 75 13.14 -11.37 11.31
C PRO A 75 13.52 -11.82 9.89
N SER A 76 12.99 -11.19 8.85
CA SER A 76 13.27 -11.51 7.44
C SER A 76 13.33 -10.23 6.61
N PRO A 77 13.94 -10.26 5.40
CA PRO A 77 14.18 -9.06 4.62
C PRO A 77 12.90 -8.28 4.30
N VAL A 78 12.98 -6.95 4.40
CA VAL A 78 11.94 -6.04 3.93
C VAL A 78 12.01 -5.99 2.41
N ALA A 79 10.92 -6.37 1.74
CA ALA A 79 10.81 -6.35 0.29
C ALA A 79 10.35 -4.99 -0.24
N ASP A 80 9.49 -4.29 0.51
CA ASP A 80 8.99 -2.98 0.12
C ASP A 80 8.68 -2.09 1.33
N MET A 81 8.65 -0.78 1.11
CA MET A 81 8.33 0.22 2.11
C MET A 81 7.46 1.33 1.52
N ALA A 82 6.53 1.83 2.32
CA ALA A 82 5.75 3.01 1.97
C ALA A 82 5.71 3.99 3.14
N ILE A 83 5.72 5.28 2.82
CA ILE A 83 5.45 6.35 3.79
C ILE A 83 4.07 6.91 3.48
N ASP A 84 3.30 7.21 4.53
CA ASP A 84 1.97 7.78 4.38
C ASP A 84 2.04 9.25 3.88
N SER A 85 0.90 9.79 3.44
CA SER A 85 0.84 11.14 2.89
C SER A 85 1.25 12.25 3.88
N SER A 86 1.13 12.01 5.19
CA SER A 86 1.56 12.95 6.23
C SER A 86 3.06 12.87 6.51
N GLY A 87 3.73 11.77 6.17
CA GLY A 87 5.12 11.51 6.52
C GLY A 87 5.33 10.99 7.94
N GLY A 88 4.25 10.72 8.69
CA GLY A 88 4.31 10.27 10.07
C GLY A 88 4.43 8.76 10.22
N TYR A 89 3.93 7.98 9.27
CA TYR A 89 3.90 6.52 9.33
C TYR A 89 4.70 5.86 8.21
N LEU A 90 5.44 4.82 8.58
CA LEU A 90 6.15 3.94 7.66
C LEU A 90 5.53 2.55 7.70
N ALA A 91 5.17 2.00 6.55
CA ALA A 91 4.85 0.60 6.39
C ALA A 91 6.08 -0.15 5.87
N THR A 92 6.40 -1.29 6.48
CA THR A 92 7.45 -2.21 6.03
C THR A 92 6.81 -3.55 5.68
N ALA A 93 6.92 -3.97 4.42
CA ALA A 93 6.43 -5.25 3.90
C ALA A 93 7.58 -6.26 3.83
N SER A 94 7.39 -7.48 4.37
CA SER A 94 8.49 -8.40 4.59
C SER A 94 8.26 -9.81 4.05
N ALA A 95 9.38 -10.49 3.80
CA ALA A 95 9.44 -11.92 3.54
C ALA A 95 8.96 -12.79 4.71
N ASP A 96 8.79 -12.22 5.91
CA ASP A 96 8.13 -12.91 7.03
C ASP A 96 6.60 -13.02 6.87
N ARG A 97 6.05 -12.54 5.74
CA ARG A 97 4.62 -12.54 5.38
C ARG A 97 3.76 -11.58 6.20
N SER A 98 4.40 -10.63 6.88
CA SER A 98 3.73 -9.58 7.63
C SER A 98 4.07 -8.20 7.10
N ILE A 99 3.23 -7.24 7.48
CA ILE A 99 3.49 -5.82 7.31
C ILE A 99 3.50 -5.20 8.69
N LYS A 100 4.50 -4.37 8.98
CA LYS A 100 4.51 -3.56 10.19
C LYS A 100 4.34 -2.09 9.84
N VAL A 101 3.50 -1.40 10.59
CA VAL A 101 3.34 0.06 10.51
C VAL A 101 4.03 0.67 11.72
N TRP A 102 4.83 1.69 11.49
CA TRP A 102 5.70 2.34 12.46
C TRP A 102 5.36 3.81 12.53
N ASP A 103 5.27 4.35 13.74
CA ASP A 103 5.31 5.79 13.95
C ASP A 103 6.76 6.26 13.81
N LEU A 104 7.05 7.08 12.79
CA LEU A 104 8.39 7.59 12.52
C LEU A 104 8.84 8.61 13.56
N GLN A 105 7.95 9.34 14.22
CA GLN A 105 8.34 10.22 15.32
C GLN A 105 8.59 9.42 16.59
N GLY A 106 7.59 8.63 16.99
CA GLY A 106 7.60 7.85 18.22
C GLY A 106 8.58 6.68 18.23
N GLY A 107 8.90 6.12 17.06
CA GLY A 107 9.87 5.02 16.92
C GLY A 107 9.35 3.65 17.37
N PHE A 108 8.04 3.47 17.50
CA PHE A 108 7.42 2.21 17.89
C PHE A 108 6.50 1.66 16.80
N THR A 109 6.35 0.34 16.78
CA THR A 109 5.38 -0.34 15.90
C THR A 109 3.97 -0.04 16.40
N THR A 110 3.14 0.54 15.54
CA THR A 110 1.73 0.78 15.84
C THR A 110 0.87 -0.43 15.46
N HIS A 111 1.17 -1.07 14.33
CA HIS A 111 0.36 -2.16 13.78
C HIS A 111 1.25 -3.28 13.27
N THR A 112 0.84 -4.53 13.51
CA THR A 112 1.38 -5.72 12.80
C THR A 112 0.23 -6.37 12.06
N LEU A 113 0.30 -6.37 10.73
CA LEU A 113 -0.71 -6.88 9.82
C LEU A 113 -0.28 -8.26 9.34
N THR A 114 -1.11 -9.27 9.57
CA THR A 114 -0.83 -10.68 9.25
C THR A 114 -2.04 -11.27 8.54
N GLY A 115 -1.81 -12.13 7.55
CA GLY A 115 -2.88 -12.76 6.78
C GLY A 115 -2.42 -13.27 5.41
N HIS A 116 -1.37 -12.68 4.84
CA HIS A 116 -0.74 -13.21 3.63
C HIS A 116 -0.11 -14.58 3.88
N GLU A 117 -0.16 -15.43 2.86
CA GLU A 117 0.37 -16.80 2.89
C GLU A 117 1.77 -16.88 2.25
N GLY A 118 2.13 -15.86 1.46
CA GLY A 118 3.44 -15.67 0.82
C GLY A 118 4.13 -14.39 1.25
N VAL A 119 5.32 -14.16 0.70
CA VAL A 119 6.11 -12.93 0.94
C VAL A 119 5.27 -11.71 0.56
N VAL A 120 5.23 -10.70 1.43
CA VAL A 120 4.59 -9.43 1.07
C VAL A 120 5.60 -8.62 0.25
N LEU A 121 5.27 -8.40 -1.03
CA LEU A 121 6.18 -7.83 -2.01
C LEU A 121 5.93 -6.35 -2.27
N SER A 122 4.74 -5.84 -1.96
CA SER A 122 4.45 -4.42 -2.08
C SER A 122 3.46 -3.95 -1.02
N ALA A 123 3.62 -2.71 -0.56
CA ALA A 123 2.65 -2.03 0.30
C ALA A 123 2.49 -0.58 -0.13
N VAL A 124 1.27 -0.05 -0.03
CA VAL A 124 1.00 1.36 -0.35
C VAL A 124 -0.11 1.91 0.54
N PHE A 125 0.10 3.12 1.07
CA PHE A 125 -0.93 3.84 1.81
C PHE A 125 -1.95 4.48 0.87
N HIS A 126 -3.20 4.52 1.30
CA HIS A 126 -4.19 5.38 0.67
C HIS A 126 -3.86 6.87 0.95
N PRO A 127 -3.95 7.77 -0.04
CA PRO A 127 -3.48 9.16 0.09
C PRO A 127 -4.31 10.04 1.04
N LYS A 128 -5.51 9.62 1.43
CA LYS A 128 -6.47 10.43 2.23
C LYS A 128 -7.20 9.69 3.34
N GLN A 129 -7.05 8.37 3.39
CA GLN A 129 -7.82 7.51 4.29
C GLN A 129 -6.83 6.61 5.01
N PRO A 130 -7.15 6.15 6.22
CA PRO A 130 -6.28 5.29 7.01
C PRO A 130 -6.36 3.85 6.52
N LEU A 131 -6.10 3.65 5.23
CA LEU A 131 -6.10 2.37 4.56
C LEU A 131 -4.69 2.07 4.05
N LEU A 132 -4.35 0.79 4.07
CA LEU A 132 -3.13 0.27 3.45
C LEU A 132 -3.51 -0.88 2.53
N PHE A 133 -2.87 -0.93 1.37
CA PHE A 133 -3.00 -2.01 0.40
C PHE A 133 -1.69 -2.77 0.35
N SER A 134 -1.76 -4.10 0.23
CA SER A 134 -0.57 -4.93 0.10
C SER A 134 -0.73 -6.00 -0.95
N GLY A 135 0.36 -6.27 -1.67
CA GLY A 135 0.47 -7.30 -2.69
C GLY A 135 1.49 -8.34 -2.25
N SER A 136 1.23 -9.61 -2.56
CA SER A 136 2.01 -10.74 -2.06
C SER A 136 2.30 -11.76 -3.15
N GLU A 137 3.30 -12.59 -2.87
CA GLU A 137 3.64 -13.79 -3.63
C GLU A 137 2.48 -14.80 -3.71
N ASP A 138 1.54 -14.74 -2.77
CA ASP A 138 0.30 -15.55 -2.79
C ASP A 138 -0.72 -15.12 -3.86
N GLY A 139 -0.40 -14.10 -4.67
CA GLY A 139 -1.25 -13.58 -5.73
C GLY A 139 -2.46 -12.78 -5.24
N ALA A 140 -2.59 -12.56 -3.94
CA ALA A 140 -3.66 -11.76 -3.37
C ALA A 140 -3.23 -10.31 -3.15
N ILE A 141 -4.22 -9.43 -3.22
CA ILE A 141 -4.12 -8.06 -2.71
C ILE A 141 -4.98 -7.98 -1.45
N MET A 142 -4.42 -7.49 -0.35
CA MET A 142 -5.16 -7.29 0.89
C MET A 142 -5.38 -5.81 1.14
N VAL A 143 -6.55 -5.50 1.70
CA VAL A 143 -6.91 -4.14 2.15
C VAL A 143 -7.02 -4.14 3.66
N TRP A 144 -6.30 -3.23 4.29
CA TRP A 144 -6.17 -3.11 5.72
C TRP A 144 -6.75 -1.77 6.18
N ASP A 145 -7.62 -1.83 7.19
CA ASP A 145 -8.10 -0.63 7.86
C ASP A 145 -7.27 -0.34 9.12
N LEU A 146 -6.62 0.82 9.14
CA LEU A 146 -5.76 1.26 10.22
C LEU A 146 -6.50 1.99 11.33
N MET A 147 -7.81 2.29 11.17
CA MET A 147 -8.70 2.94 12.14
C MET A 147 -9.73 2.01 12.79
N LEU A 148 -10.28 1.03 12.06
CA LEU A 148 -11.17 0.00 12.62
C LEU A 148 -10.38 -0.92 13.58
N GLY A 149 -10.49 -0.64 14.87
CA GLY A 149 -9.72 -1.30 15.94
C GLY A 149 -9.45 -0.42 17.16
N GLY A 150 -9.79 0.88 17.10
CA GLY A 150 -9.73 1.78 18.24
C GLY A 150 -11.04 1.83 19.02
N GLY A 151 -11.23 0.89 19.95
CA GLY A 151 -11.98 1.24 21.16
C GLY A 151 -11.20 2.34 21.87
N SER A 152 -11.85 3.45 22.19
CA SER A 152 -11.30 4.54 22.99
C SER A 152 -10.69 4.00 24.29
N GLY A 153 -9.36 3.94 24.37
CA GLY A 153 -8.63 3.51 25.56
C GLY A 153 -7.21 3.09 25.23
N GLY A 154 -6.24 3.91 25.62
CA GLY A 154 -4.82 3.73 25.31
C GLY A 154 -4.26 2.38 25.76
N VAL A 155 -4.17 1.44 24.82
CA VAL A 155 -3.35 0.25 24.96
C VAL A 155 -2.32 0.26 23.83
N THR A 156 -1.10 0.65 24.21
CA THR A 156 0.13 0.62 23.41
C THR A 156 0.63 -0.82 23.28
N GLY A 157 -0.13 -1.65 22.57
CA GLY A 157 0.31 -2.97 22.14
C GLY A 157 0.04 -3.11 20.64
N SER A 158 0.89 -3.83 19.92
CA SER A 158 0.69 -4.13 18.49
C SER A 158 -0.64 -4.86 18.28
N ILE A 159 -1.71 -4.12 17.98
CA ILE A 159 -3.04 -4.69 17.75
C ILE A 159 -3.05 -5.26 16.34
N SER A 160 -3.24 -6.58 16.22
CA SER A 160 -3.56 -7.21 14.93
C SER A 160 -4.91 -6.67 14.46
N ARG A 161 -4.92 -5.92 13.36
CA ARG A 161 -6.13 -5.28 12.83
C ARG A 161 -6.69 -6.06 11.65
N PRO A 162 -8.02 -6.04 11.47
CA PRO A 162 -8.65 -6.90 10.49
C PRO A 162 -8.35 -6.40 9.07
N MET A 163 -7.79 -7.29 8.27
CA MET A 163 -7.95 -7.24 6.82
C MET A 163 -9.46 -7.11 6.51
N ILE A 164 -9.86 -6.05 5.80
CA ILE A 164 -11.26 -5.78 5.47
C ILE A 164 -11.68 -6.36 4.12
N ALA A 165 -10.72 -6.63 3.24
CA ALA A 165 -10.96 -7.27 1.96
C ALA A 165 -9.71 -8.04 1.49
N ARG A 166 -9.93 -9.11 0.72
CA ARG A 166 -8.87 -9.87 0.04
C ARG A 166 -9.27 -10.05 -1.41
N LEU A 167 -8.60 -9.34 -2.29
CA LEU A 167 -8.79 -9.47 -3.74
C LEU A 167 -7.92 -10.64 -4.20
N ALA A 168 -8.51 -11.82 -4.32
CA ALA A 168 -7.83 -13.04 -4.74
C ALA A 168 -8.45 -13.60 -6.03
N GLY A 169 -7.68 -14.42 -6.75
CA GLY A 169 -8.15 -15.10 -7.96
C GLY A 169 -8.13 -14.25 -9.25
N THR A 170 -7.74 -12.97 -9.17
CA THR A 170 -7.45 -12.15 -10.37
C THR A 170 -6.03 -12.38 -10.85
N HIS A 171 -5.06 -12.28 -9.95
CA HIS A 171 -3.69 -12.65 -10.22
C HIS A 171 -3.45 -14.09 -9.78
N PHE A 172 -2.82 -14.90 -10.64
CA PHE A 172 -2.46 -16.29 -10.33
C PHE A 172 -0.98 -16.46 -9.98
N SER A 173 -0.24 -15.35 -9.94
CA SER A 173 1.15 -15.28 -9.52
C SER A 173 1.38 -14.04 -8.67
N ALA A 174 2.62 -13.86 -8.22
CA ALA A 174 3.02 -12.83 -7.28
C ALA A 174 2.63 -11.41 -7.73
N VAL A 175 1.92 -10.68 -6.87
CA VAL A 175 1.64 -9.24 -7.06
C VAL A 175 2.86 -8.46 -6.61
N THR A 176 3.64 -7.97 -7.57
CA THR A 176 4.95 -7.36 -7.31
C THR A 176 4.92 -5.85 -7.12
N SER A 177 3.86 -5.18 -7.57
CA SER A 177 3.76 -3.73 -7.45
C SER A 177 2.32 -3.27 -7.28
N LEU A 178 2.15 -2.24 -6.48
CA LEU A 178 0.89 -1.55 -6.27
C LEU A 178 1.07 -0.05 -6.44
N SER A 179 0.04 0.62 -6.96
CA SER A 179 -0.02 2.09 -6.99
C SER A 179 -1.44 2.57 -6.81
N VAL A 180 -1.63 3.60 -6.00
CA VAL A 180 -2.93 4.23 -5.76
C VAL A 180 -2.94 5.60 -6.43
N SER A 181 -4.02 5.90 -7.14
CA SER A 181 -4.21 7.22 -7.74
C SER A 181 -4.29 8.31 -6.68
N HIS A 182 -3.91 9.54 -7.04
CA HIS A 182 -3.88 10.66 -6.10
C HIS A 182 -5.27 11.00 -5.50
N ASP A 183 -6.35 10.73 -6.23
CA ASP A 183 -7.71 10.89 -5.72
C ASP A 183 -8.11 9.81 -4.70
N GLY A 184 -7.36 8.70 -4.63
CA GLY A 184 -7.55 7.56 -3.74
C GLY A 184 -8.47 6.48 -4.28
N TRP A 185 -9.02 6.63 -5.50
CA TRP A 185 -10.13 5.80 -5.94
C TRP A 185 -9.79 4.71 -6.94
N ARG A 186 -8.55 4.70 -7.44
CA ARG A 186 -8.05 3.66 -8.33
C ARG A 186 -6.82 3.02 -7.71
N LEU A 187 -6.81 1.70 -7.68
CA LEU A 187 -5.62 0.92 -7.39
C LEU A 187 -5.19 0.24 -8.68
N VAL A 188 -3.89 0.23 -8.96
CA VAL A 188 -3.29 -0.55 -10.04
C VAL A 188 -2.39 -1.59 -9.40
N SER A 189 -2.48 -2.84 -9.85
CA SER A 189 -1.60 -3.92 -9.43
C SER A 189 -0.89 -4.54 -10.62
N GLY A 190 0.42 -4.73 -10.51
CA GLY A 190 1.24 -5.48 -11.45
C GLY A 190 1.63 -6.84 -10.89
N SER A 191 1.62 -7.88 -11.71
CA SER A 191 1.89 -9.25 -11.29
C SER A 191 2.85 -9.99 -12.22
N ARG A 192 3.55 -10.99 -11.66
CA ARG A 192 4.41 -11.92 -12.40
C ARG A 192 3.66 -12.82 -13.37
N ASP A 193 2.33 -12.84 -13.30
CA ASP A 193 1.48 -13.46 -14.33
C ASP A 193 1.46 -12.67 -15.65
N LYS A 194 2.24 -11.59 -15.74
CA LYS A 194 2.34 -10.70 -16.91
C LYS A 194 1.04 -9.92 -17.13
N THR A 195 0.32 -9.56 -16.08
CA THR A 195 -0.87 -8.72 -16.17
C THR A 195 -0.79 -7.52 -15.24
N VAL A 196 -1.51 -6.47 -15.63
CA VAL A 196 -1.80 -5.31 -14.81
C VAL A 196 -3.31 -5.22 -14.61
N ALA A 197 -3.76 -5.17 -13.37
CA ALA A 197 -5.17 -5.03 -13.04
C ALA A 197 -5.46 -3.63 -12.48
N LEU A 198 -6.54 -3.01 -12.97
CA LEU A 198 -7.07 -1.74 -12.46
C LEU A 198 -8.31 -2.02 -11.61
N TRP A 199 -8.36 -1.46 -10.41
CA TRP A 199 -9.42 -1.69 -9.43
C TRP A 199 -10.14 -0.39 -9.08
N ASP A 200 -11.47 -0.48 -8.89
CA ASP A 200 -12.27 0.61 -8.35
C ASP A 200 -12.36 0.50 -6.82
N LEU A 201 -11.68 1.40 -6.12
CA LEU A 201 -11.70 1.41 -4.67
C LEU A 201 -13.02 1.96 -4.11
N LYS A 202 -13.79 2.77 -4.85
CA LYS A 202 -15.12 3.22 -4.38
C LYS A 202 -16.07 2.03 -4.31
N ALA A 203 -16.11 1.23 -5.37
CA ALA A 203 -16.93 0.03 -5.43
C ALA A 203 -16.52 -0.98 -4.36
N LEU A 204 -15.20 -1.19 -4.21
CA LEU A 204 -14.64 -2.08 -3.18
C LEU A 204 -15.07 -1.66 -1.77
N LEU A 205 -14.86 -0.39 -1.41
CA LEU A 205 -15.20 0.11 -0.07
C LEU A 205 -16.72 0.16 0.17
N ALA A 206 -17.52 0.42 -0.87
CA ALA A 206 -18.97 0.31 -0.78
C ALA A 206 -19.42 -1.13 -0.48
N ALA A 207 -18.83 -2.12 -1.14
CA ALA A 207 -19.11 -3.54 -0.87
C ALA A 207 -18.72 -3.94 0.56
N VAL A 208 -17.58 -3.44 1.07
CA VAL A 208 -17.16 -3.60 2.47
C VAL A 208 -18.18 -2.99 3.45
N ALA A 209 -18.65 -1.78 3.17
CA ALA A 209 -19.62 -1.08 4.03
C ALA A 209 -20.97 -1.79 4.09
N VAL A 210 -21.46 -2.34 2.97
CA VAL A 210 -22.72 -3.11 2.92
C VAL A 210 -22.59 -4.40 3.73
N ASN A 211 -21.48 -5.13 3.57
CA ASN A 211 -21.29 -6.42 4.25
C ASN A 211 -21.00 -6.30 5.75
N SER A 212 -20.51 -5.14 6.21
CA SER A 212 -20.29 -4.85 7.64
C SER A 212 -21.56 -4.40 8.39
N GLY A 213 -22.73 -4.34 7.72
CA GLY A 213 -24.02 -4.11 8.39
C GLY A 213 -24.26 -2.69 8.88
N LEU A 214 -23.50 -1.70 8.40
CA LEU A 214 -23.68 -0.27 8.72
C LEU A 214 -24.90 0.37 8.02
N SER A 215 -25.94 -0.41 7.73
CA SER A 215 -27.26 0.15 7.42
C SER A 215 -27.87 0.66 8.72
N LYS A 216 -28.12 1.97 8.83
CA LYS A 216 -28.80 2.59 9.97
C LYS A 216 -30.16 1.91 10.22
N GLY A 217 -30.20 0.95 11.14
CA GLY A 217 -31.43 0.37 11.66
C GLY A 217 -32.12 1.37 12.57
N LYS A 218 -33.06 2.16 12.03
CA LYS A 218 -34.16 2.68 12.84
C LYS A 218 -35.08 1.51 13.13
N ASN A 219 -35.07 0.99 14.36
CA ASN A 219 -36.22 0.29 14.95
C ASN A 219 -36.11 0.40 16.47
N GLY A 220 -36.93 1.29 17.04
CA GLY A 220 -37.19 1.37 18.46
C GLY A 220 -38.16 0.26 18.85
N GLY A 221 -37.66 -0.75 19.53
CA GLY A 221 -38.46 -1.80 20.18
C GLY A 221 -37.64 -2.35 21.35
N ALA A 222 -38.14 -2.14 22.57
CA ALA A 222 -37.46 -2.58 23.79
C ALA A 222 -37.47 -4.11 23.88
N THR A 223 -36.38 -4.75 23.44
CA THR A 223 -36.14 -6.19 23.65
C THR A 223 -35.45 -6.45 24.99
N PRO A 224 -35.79 -7.54 25.70
CA PRO A 224 -35.21 -7.86 27.00
C PRO A 224 -33.69 -8.14 26.91
N PRO A 225 -32.94 -7.93 28.00
CA PRO A 225 -31.49 -8.04 27.97
C PRO A 225 -31.04 -9.48 27.65
N PRO A 226 -30.05 -9.65 26.75
CA PRO A 226 -29.64 -10.97 26.27
C PRO A 226 -28.96 -11.80 27.37
N SER A 227 -29.28 -13.10 27.40
CA SER A 227 -28.68 -14.09 28.30
C SER A 227 -27.16 -14.23 28.07
N LYS A 228 -26.41 -14.74 29.07
CA LYS A 228 -24.95 -14.95 28.95
C LYS A 228 -24.55 -15.80 27.74
N LYS A 229 -25.38 -16.80 27.38
CA LYS A 229 -25.17 -17.66 26.20
C LYS A 229 -25.42 -16.90 24.89
N GLN A 230 -26.46 -16.05 24.84
CA GLN A 230 -26.72 -15.17 23.70
C GLN A 230 -25.63 -14.11 23.53
N LYS A 231 -25.10 -13.54 24.62
CA LYS A 231 -23.95 -12.63 24.55
C LYS A 231 -22.71 -13.32 23.97
N LYS A 232 -22.43 -14.57 24.37
CA LYS A 232 -21.31 -15.36 23.83
C LYS A 232 -21.51 -15.71 22.35
N GLN A 233 -22.72 -16.08 21.95
CA GLN A 233 -23.06 -16.31 20.54
C GLN A 233 -23.03 -15.04 19.70
N GLN A 234 -23.53 -13.91 20.20
CA GLN A 234 -23.45 -12.60 19.54
C GLN A 234 -21.98 -12.17 19.40
N GLN A 235 -21.15 -12.42 20.41
CA GLN A 235 -19.71 -12.12 20.35
C GLN A 235 -18.97 -13.02 19.35
N GLN A 236 -19.31 -14.31 19.28
CA GLN A 236 -18.80 -15.22 18.24
C GLN A 236 -19.30 -14.85 16.84
N GLN A 237 -20.57 -14.48 16.69
CA GLN A 237 -21.12 -14.02 15.41
C GLN A 237 -20.52 -12.68 14.97
N GLN A 238 -20.27 -11.76 15.91
CA GLN A 238 -19.55 -10.50 15.61
C GLN A 238 -18.10 -10.77 15.21
N GLN A 239 -17.40 -11.70 15.88
CA GLN A 239 -16.04 -12.11 15.47
C GLN A 239 -16.03 -12.78 14.08
N GLN A 240 -17.02 -13.62 13.77
CA GLN A 240 -17.16 -14.24 12.44
C GLN A 240 -17.60 -13.25 11.35
N GLN A 241 -18.43 -12.26 11.68
CA GLN A 241 -18.85 -11.19 10.74
C GLN A 241 -17.70 -10.21 10.47
N GLN A 242 -16.87 -9.90 11.47
CA GLN A 242 -15.63 -9.12 11.28
C GLN A 242 -14.61 -9.83 10.39
N GLN A 243 -14.69 -11.16 10.25
CA GLN A 243 -13.85 -11.97 9.38
C GLN A 243 -14.45 -12.28 8.00
N ARG A 244 -15.57 -11.65 7.60
CA ARG A 244 -16.08 -11.80 6.22
C ARG A 244 -15.18 -11.04 5.25
N VAL A 245 -14.13 -11.74 4.84
CA VAL A 245 -13.23 -11.33 3.76
C VAL A 245 -14.01 -11.27 2.47
N ILE A 246 -14.11 -10.09 1.87
CA ILE A 246 -14.73 -9.94 0.56
C ILE A 246 -13.71 -10.40 -0.48
N SER A 247 -13.99 -11.54 -1.12
CA SER A 247 -13.20 -12.16 -2.18
C SER A 247 -13.64 -11.80 -3.60
N ASP A 248 -14.86 -11.27 -3.75
CA ASP A 248 -15.56 -11.31 -5.05
C ASP A 248 -15.49 -10.01 -5.85
N VAL A 249 -14.62 -9.07 -5.47
CA VAL A 249 -14.42 -7.85 -6.27
C VAL A 249 -13.52 -8.18 -7.44
N LYS A 250 -14.02 -7.92 -8.65
CA LYS A 250 -13.26 -8.07 -9.89
C LYS A 250 -12.57 -6.75 -10.26
N PRO A 251 -11.43 -6.78 -10.97
CA PRO A 251 -10.84 -5.57 -11.51
C PRO A 251 -11.77 -4.95 -12.56
N LEU A 252 -11.69 -3.63 -12.71
CA LEU A 252 -12.30 -2.89 -13.81
C LEU A 252 -11.72 -3.32 -15.16
N VAL A 253 -10.40 -3.48 -15.21
CA VAL A 253 -9.66 -3.84 -16.43
C VAL A 253 -8.51 -4.76 -16.03
N LEU A 254 -8.31 -5.83 -16.79
CA LEU A 254 -7.13 -6.69 -16.71
C LEU A 254 -6.39 -6.61 -18.04
N ILE A 255 -5.19 -6.04 -18.02
CA ILE A 255 -4.37 -5.78 -19.20
C ILE A 255 -3.24 -6.80 -19.21
N PRO A 256 -3.19 -7.72 -20.19
CA PRO A 256 -2.04 -8.57 -20.36
C PRO A 256 -0.87 -7.76 -20.94
N VAL A 257 0.32 -7.98 -20.39
CA VAL A 257 1.58 -7.36 -20.78
C VAL A 257 2.33 -8.36 -21.65
N TYR A 258 1.85 -8.56 -22.87
CA TYR A 258 2.62 -9.18 -23.95
C TYR A 258 2.99 -8.12 -24.99
N GLU A 259 4.06 -8.38 -25.76
CA GLU A 259 4.66 -7.48 -26.74
C GLU A 259 3.63 -6.74 -27.61
N THR A 260 3.86 -5.43 -27.74
CA THR A 260 3.27 -4.49 -28.72
C THR A 260 1.79 -4.65 -29.00
N VAL A 261 0.96 -3.91 -28.25
CA VAL A 261 -0.31 -3.44 -28.79
C VAL A 261 0.02 -2.22 -29.65
N GLU A 262 -0.01 -2.35 -30.99
CA GLU A 262 -0.15 -1.17 -31.84
C GLU A 262 -1.45 -0.47 -31.45
N ALA A 263 -1.34 0.57 -30.63
CA ALA A 263 -2.44 1.45 -30.34
C ALA A 263 -2.72 2.25 -31.61
N VAL A 264 -3.56 1.71 -32.49
CA VAL A 264 -4.30 2.54 -33.46
C VAL A 264 -5.28 3.37 -32.64
N VAL A 265 -4.78 4.47 -32.07
CA VAL A 265 -5.63 5.58 -31.68
C VAL A 265 -6.09 6.20 -33.00
N ALA A 266 -7.26 5.76 -33.47
CA ALA A 266 -8.00 6.47 -34.49
C ALA A 266 -8.33 7.86 -33.93
N LEU A 267 -7.48 8.84 -34.22
CA LEU A 267 -7.84 10.24 -34.07
C LEU A 267 -9.04 10.49 -35.00
N PRO A 268 -10.11 11.17 -34.54
CA PRO A 268 -11.18 11.58 -35.42
C PRO A 268 -10.57 12.47 -36.52
N SER A 269 -10.72 12.02 -37.76
CA SER A 269 -10.32 12.74 -38.96
C SER A 269 -10.90 14.15 -38.95
N VAL A 270 -10.03 15.15 -38.86
CA VAL A 270 -10.39 16.55 -39.14
C VAL A 270 -10.75 16.62 -40.63
N PRO A 271 -11.95 17.11 -41.01
CA PRO A 271 -12.26 17.30 -42.42
C PRO A 271 -11.31 18.35 -43.01
N SER A 272 -10.54 17.94 -44.01
CA SER A 272 -9.75 18.86 -44.84
C SER A 272 -10.73 19.73 -45.63
N LEU A 273 -10.81 21.02 -45.27
CA LEU A 273 -11.47 22.03 -46.09
C LEU A 273 -10.44 22.53 -47.11
N MET A 274 -10.32 21.82 -48.23
CA MET A 274 -9.77 22.37 -49.47
C MET A 274 -10.89 22.48 -50.49
N GLY A 275 -11.01 23.67 -51.10
CA GLY A 275 -11.45 23.77 -52.49
C GLY A 275 -12.65 24.68 -52.75
N LEU A 276 -12.40 26.00 -52.80
CA LEU A 276 -12.96 26.92 -53.79
C LEU A 276 -11.86 27.99 -53.98
N GLY A 277 -11.28 28.27 -55.12
CA GLY A 277 -11.49 27.91 -56.52
C GLY A 277 -10.73 28.99 -57.31
N LEU A 278 -9.91 28.58 -58.27
CA LEU A 278 -9.14 29.47 -59.16
C LEU A 278 -10.06 30.29 -60.07
N SER A 279 -9.81 31.59 -60.19
CA SER A 279 -9.65 32.33 -61.46
C SER A 279 -9.04 33.69 -61.20
#